data_AF-A0A7S0AGX8-F1
#
_entry.id   AF-A0A7S0AGX8-F1
#
_cell.length_a   1.000
_cell.length_b   1.000
_cell.length_c   1.000
_cell.angle_alpha   90.00
_cell.angle_beta   90.00
_cell.angle_gamma   90.00
#
_symmetry.space_group_name_H-M   'P 1'
#
loop_
_entity.id
_entity.type
_entity.pdbx_description
1 polymer ?
#
loop_
_entity_poly.entity_id
_entity_poly.type
_entity_poly.pdbx_seq_one_letter_code
_entity_poly.pdbx_strand_id
1 'polypeptide(L)'
;MKSKSFCEDLTEGKFSFPIIHCIRKDPSDTRLLSILKQRTEDVDVKRYAQQMMKDAKSLHYTREKCTELSGEIARQIQELGGNEPLLKLLKLLDVQVEALDNVLADAAAAATGLPGNAAQMGSPLRPRHKQIPGADGATTADHSLRLDSA
;
A
#
# COMPACT_ATOMS: atom_id res chain seq x y z
N MET A 1 -6.29 -33.98 7.59
CA MET A 1 -5.36 -32.84 7.79
C MET A 1 -6.20 -31.66 8.25
N LYS A 2 -5.99 -31.15 9.47
CA LYS A 2 -6.72 -30.00 10.00
C LYS A 2 -6.15 -28.75 9.30
N SER A 3 -6.95 -28.08 8.47
CA SER A 3 -6.60 -26.77 7.94
C SER A 3 -6.42 -25.81 9.12
N LYS A 4 -5.36 -24.98 9.10
CA LYS A 4 -5.16 -23.94 10.12
C LYS A 4 -6.43 -23.11 10.24
N SER A 5 -6.92 -22.95 11.47
CA SER A 5 -8.05 -22.07 11.74
C SER A 5 -7.62 -20.61 11.58
N PHE A 6 -8.55 -19.74 11.21
CA PHE A 6 -8.27 -18.31 11.04
C PHE A 6 -7.68 -17.73 12.35
N CYS A 7 -6.51 -17.10 12.23
CA CYS A 7 -5.75 -16.50 13.34
C CYS A 7 -5.64 -17.43 14.57
N GLU A 8 -5.23 -18.68 14.36
CA GLU A 8 -5.04 -19.70 15.42
C GLU A 8 -4.17 -19.23 16.59
N ASP A 9 -3.12 -18.43 16.32
CA ASP A 9 -2.28 -17.83 17.38
C ASP A 9 -3.11 -17.02 18.40
N LEU A 10 -4.19 -16.34 17.96
CA LEU A 10 -5.06 -15.58 18.86
C LEU A 10 -5.93 -16.49 19.72
N THR A 11 -6.43 -17.58 19.15
CA THR A 11 -7.17 -18.62 19.89
C THR A 11 -6.29 -19.23 20.98
N GLU A 12 -5.04 -19.54 20.65
CA GLU A 12 -4.13 -20.19 21.60
C GLU A 12 -3.56 -19.19 22.64
N GLY A 13 -3.71 -17.89 22.39
CA GLY A 13 -3.11 -16.82 23.21
C GLY A 13 -1.59 -16.75 23.05
N LYS A 14 -1.07 -17.06 21.86
CA LYS A 14 0.35 -17.06 21.55
C LYS A 14 0.90 -15.66 21.39
N PHE A 15 2.08 -15.44 21.97
CA PHE A 15 2.89 -14.25 21.73
C PHE A 15 3.82 -14.49 20.53
N SER A 16 3.27 -14.56 19.32
CA SER A 16 4.09 -14.67 18.11
C SER A 16 4.78 -13.34 17.79
N PHE A 17 5.84 -13.37 16.98
CA PHE A 17 6.68 -12.20 16.68
C PHE A 17 5.88 -10.94 16.26
N PRO A 18 4.94 -11.00 15.29
CA PRO A 18 4.13 -9.83 14.94
C PRO A 18 3.20 -9.36 16.07
N ILE A 19 2.70 -10.28 16.92
CA ILE A 19 1.84 -9.95 18.06
C ILE A 19 2.67 -9.21 19.13
N ILE A 20 3.86 -9.70 19.44
CA ILE A 20 4.80 -9.05 20.37
C ILE A 20 5.13 -7.65 19.88
N HIS A 21 5.44 -7.49 18.59
CA HIS A 21 5.72 -6.18 18.01
C HIS A 21 4.52 -5.23 18.20
N CYS A 22 3.30 -5.67 17.89
CA CYS A 22 2.10 -4.85 18.04
C CYS A 22 1.90 -4.37 19.49
N ILE A 23 2.04 -5.25 20.48
CA ILE A 23 1.88 -4.91 21.91
C ILE A 23 2.96 -3.92 22.36
N ARG A 24 4.19 -4.06 21.86
CA ARG A 24 5.32 -3.21 22.26
C ARG A 24 5.33 -1.86 21.53
N LYS A 25 4.64 -1.75 20.39
CA LYS A 25 4.59 -0.52 19.60
C LYS A 25 3.87 0.60 20.35
N ASP A 26 2.81 0.27 21.08
CA ASP A 26 2.12 1.16 22.01
C ASP A 26 1.80 0.42 23.31
N PRO A 27 2.66 0.54 24.34
CA PRO A 27 2.45 -0.12 25.63
C PRO A 27 1.21 0.36 26.40
N SER A 28 0.61 1.49 26.01
CA SER A 28 -0.61 2.00 26.64
C SER A 28 -1.87 1.28 26.12
N ASP A 29 -1.81 0.73 24.91
CA ASP A 29 -2.90 -0.04 24.31
C ASP A 29 -2.88 -1.51 24.76
N THR A 30 -3.69 -1.81 25.76
CA THR A 30 -3.82 -3.16 26.33
C THR A 30 -4.90 -4.02 25.65
N ARG A 31 -5.54 -3.53 24.57
CA ARG A 31 -6.67 -4.23 23.93
C ARG A 31 -6.24 -5.56 23.32
N LEU A 32 -5.13 -5.59 22.57
CA LEU A 32 -4.62 -6.82 21.96
C LEU A 32 -4.20 -7.85 23.02
N LEU A 33 -3.59 -7.40 24.11
CA LEU A 33 -3.25 -8.26 25.24
C LEU A 33 -4.51 -8.87 25.89
N SER A 34 -5.58 -8.09 26.02
CA SER A 34 -6.85 -8.56 26.56
C SER A 34 -7.50 -9.61 25.64
N ILE A 35 -7.43 -9.41 24.32
CA ILE A 35 -7.91 -10.39 23.34
C ILE A 35 -7.14 -11.71 23.43
N LEU A 36 -5.81 -11.67 23.56
CA LEU A 36 -4.99 -12.88 23.73
C LEU A 36 -5.34 -13.65 25.01
N LYS A 37 -5.63 -12.93 26.10
CA LYS A 37 -6.06 -13.55 27.37
C LYS A 37 -7.42 -14.24 27.24
N GLN A 38 -8.31 -13.73 26.40
CA GLN A 38 -9.64 -14.31 26.18
C GLN A 38 -9.61 -15.63 25.41
N ARG A 39 -8.56 -15.90 24.62
CA ARG A 39 -8.46 -17.13 23.80
C ARG A 39 -9.70 -17.36 22.95
N THR A 40 -10.18 -16.29 22.33
CA THR A 40 -11.47 -16.25 21.65
C THR A 40 -11.45 -17.03 20.33
N GLU A 41 -12.57 -17.67 20.01
CA GLU A 41 -12.83 -18.24 18.68
C GLU A 41 -13.66 -17.31 17.78
N ASP A 42 -14.14 -16.20 18.33
CA ASP A 42 -14.94 -15.21 17.63
C ASP A 42 -14.14 -14.57 16.48
N VAL A 43 -14.66 -14.72 15.26
CA VAL A 43 -14.03 -14.24 14.03
C VAL A 43 -13.96 -12.71 13.99
N ASP A 44 -14.94 -12.00 14.53
CA ASP A 44 -14.96 -10.54 14.51
C ASP A 44 -13.95 -9.96 15.48
N VAL A 45 -13.77 -10.59 16.65
CA VAL A 45 -12.70 -10.21 17.58
C VAL A 45 -11.32 -10.49 16.98
N LYS A 46 -11.16 -11.62 16.26
CA LYS A 46 -9.91 -11.92 15.53
C LYS A 46 -9.64 -10.92 14.40
N ARG A 47 -10.66 -10.47 13.66
CA ARG A 47 -10.54 -9.40 12.65
C ARG A 47 -10.14 -8.08 13.27
N TYR A 48 -10.73 -7.73 14.41
CA TYR A 48 -10.37 -6.53 15.14
C TYR A 48 -8.89 -6.56 15.58
N ALA A 49 -8.43 -7.67 16.16
CA ALA A 49 -7.01 -7.86 16.48
C ALA A 49 -6.11 -7.77 15.24
N GLN A 50 -6.53 -8.35 14.11
CA GLN A 50 -5.80 -8.24 12.84
C GLN A 50 -5.70 -6.78 12.38
N GLN A 51 -6.76 -5.98 12.53
CA GLN A 51 -6.73 -4.56 12.19
C GLN A 51 -5.74 -3.79 13.07
N MET A 52 -5.74 -4.03 14.38
CA MET A 52 -4.75 -3.45 15.29
C MET A 52 -3.31 -3.78 14.85
N MET A 53 -3.06 -5.03 14.46
CA MET A 53 -1.74 -5.46 13.97
C MET A 53 -1.35 -4.80 12.64
N LYS A 54 -2.31 -4.53 11.75
CA LYS A 54 -2.12 -3.79 10.50
C LYS A 54 -1.77 -2.32 10.78
N ASP A 55 -2.50 -1.67 11.69
CA ASP A 55 -2.28 -0.27 12.07
C ASP A 55 -0.89 -0.10 12.70
N ALA A 56 -0.46 -1.07 13.51
CA ALA A 56 0.88 -1.14 14.08
C ALA A 56 1.97 -1.57 13.05
N LYS A 57 1.60 -1.89 11.81
CA LYS A 57 2.49 -2.39 10.73
C LYS A 57 3.31 -3.61 11.12
N SER A 58 2.76 -4.48 11.96
CA SER A 58 3.53 -5.57 12.59
C SER A 58 3.94 -6.67 11.62
N LEU A 59 3.12 -6.97 10.61
CA LEU A 59 3.49 -7.92 9.56
C LEU A 59 4.57 -7.37 8.62
N HIS A 60 4.55 -6.07 8.34
CA HIS A 60 5.62 -5.41 7.58
C HIS A 60 6.95 -5.49 8.32
N TYR A 61 6.95 -5.13 9.60
CA TYR A 61 8.13 -5.25 10.46
C TYR A 61 8.67 -6.69 10.51
N THR A 62 7.77 -7.68 10.57
CA THR A 62 8.15 -9.11 10.54
C THR A 62 8.83 -9.48 9.23
N ARG A 63 8.29 -9.02 8.10
CA ARG A 63 8.88 -9.21 6.76
C ARG A 63 10.27 -8.62 6.67
N GLU A 64 10.44 -7.35 7.04
CA GLU A 64 11.75 -6.69 7.01
C GLU A 64 12.78 -7.46 7.85
N LYS A 65 12.38 -7.93 9.04
CA LYS A 65 13.28 -8.71 9.90
C LYS A 65 13.63 -10.07 9.29
N CYS A 66 12.69 -10.75 8.64
CA CYS A 66 12.96 -12.00 7.92
C CYS A 66 13.94 -11.78 6.76
N THR A 67 13.77 -10.71 5.96
CA THR A 67 14.68 -10.37 4.86
C THR A 67 16.09 -10.06 5.37
N GLU A 68 16.21 -9.27 6.45
CA GLU A 68 17.49 -8.97 7.09
C GLU A 68 18.20 -10.27 7.54
N LEU A 69 17.48 -11.14 8.26
CA LEU A 69 18.04 -12.41 8.75
C LEU A 69 18.41 -13.35 7.60
N SER A 70 17.61 -13.39 6.53
CA SER A 70 17.93 -14.19 5.33
C SER A 70 19.25 -13.72 4.69
N GLY A 71 19.42 -12.40 4.53
CA GLY A 71 20.67 -11.83 4.03
C GLY A 71 21.86 -12.12 4.95
N GLU A 72 21.67 -12.04 6.27
CA GLU A 72 22.71 -12.37 7.23
C GLU A 72 23.12 -13.85 7.16
N ILE A 73 22.15 -14.77 7.10
CA ILE A 73 22.41 -16.21 6.96
C ILE A 73 23.17 -16.49 5.66
N ALA A 74 22.74 -15.91 4.53
CA ALA A 74 23.41 -16.08 3.25
C ALA A 74 24.86 -15.59 3.28
N ARG A 75 25.11 -14.44 3.93
CA ARG A 75 26.46 -13.90 4.12
C ARG A 75 27.32 -14.84 4.97
N GLN A 76 26.81 -15.31 6.12
CA GLN A 76 27.56 -16.22 6.99
C GLN A 76 27.89 -17.55 6.29
N ILE A 77 27.00 -18.07 5.46
CA ILE A 77 27.27 -19.29 4.66
C ILE A 77 28.46 -19.07 3.74
N GLN A 78 28.52 -17.92 3.05
CA GLN A 78 29.64 -17.58 2.17
C GLN A 78 30.95 -17.41 2.96
N GLU A 79 30.91 -16.70 4.09
CA GLU A 79 32.08 -16.48 4.96
C GLU A 79 32.66 -17.80 5.51
N LEU A 80 31.84 -18.84 5.71
CA LEU A 80 32.25 -20.15 6.21
C LEU A 80 32.65 -21.16 5.12
N GLY A 81 32.88 -20.71 3.89
CA GLY A 81 33.34 -21.56 2.78
C GLY A 81 32.23 -22.10 1.87
N GLY A 82 31.00 -21.60 2.01
CA GLY A 82 29.89 -21.87 1.10
C GLY A 82 29.16 -23.20 1.35
N ASN A 83 27.86 -23.21 1.09
CA ASN A 83 27.02 -24.42 1.14
C ASN A 83 25.80 -24.25 0.23
N GLU A 84 25.91 -24.74 -1.00
CA GLU A 84 24.86 -24.62 -2.03
C GLU A 84 23.52 -25.27 -1.62
N PRO A 85 23.47 -26.50 -1.06
CA PRO A 85 22.22 -27.05 -0.54
C PRO A 85 21.54 -26.17 0.51
N LEU A 86 22.31 -25.57 1.42
CA LEU A 86 21.78 -24.71 2.47
C LEU A 86 21.26 -23.38 1.94
N LEU A 87 21.93 -22.78 0.95
CA LEU A 87 21.43 -21.59 0.25
C LEU A 87 20.14 -21.88 -0.50
N LYS A 88 20.02 -23.06 -1.11
CA LYS A 88 18.78 -23.48 -1.77
C LYS A 88 17.65 -23.66 -0.76
N LEU A 89 17.92 -24.24 0.40
CA LEU A 89 16.94 -24.35 1.49
C LEU A 89 16.49 -22.96 1.98
N LEU A 90 17.43 -22.04 2.18
CA LEU A 90 17.13 -20.67 2.59
C LEU A 90 16.19 -19.99 1.58
N LYS A 91 16.47 -20.10 0.28
CA LYS A 91 15.60 -19.59 -0.78
C LYS A 91 14.20 -20.21 -0.73
N LEU A 92 14.07 -21.51 -0.46
CA LEU A 92 12.77 -22.17 -0.34
C LEU A 92 11.95 -21.65 0.85
N LEU A 93 12.59 -21.23 1.94
CA LEU A 93 11.92 -20.63 3.09
C LEU A 93 11.45 -19.19 2.80
N ASP A 94 12.12 -18.49 1.89
CA ASP A 94 11.86 -17.08 1.56
C ASP A 94 10.64 -16.85 0.64
N VAL A 95 10.24 -17.87 -0.15
CA VAL A 95 9.14 -17.80 -1.14
C VAL A 95 7.78 -17.40 -0.54
N GLN A 96 7.59 -17.53 0.77
CA GLN A 96 6.34 -17.14 1.44
C GLN A 96 6.20 -15.63 1.66
N VAL A 97 7.23 -14.86 1.33
CA VAL A 97 7.28 -13.42 1.57
C VAL A 97 6.96 -12.66 0.27
N GLU A 98 7.65 -12.92 -0.83
CA GLU A 98 7.52 -12.16 -2.10
C GLU A 98 6.11 -12.13 -2.72
N ALA A 99 5.30 -13.17 -2.52
CA ALA A 99 3.95 -13.25 -3.10
C ALA A 99 3.00 -12.11 -2.68
N LEU A 100 3.29 -11.40 -1.57
CA LEU A 100 2.49 -10.27 -1.10
C LEU A 100 2.95 -8.92 -1.69
N ASP A 101 4.21 -8.79 -2.09
CA ASP A 101 4.71 -7.54 -2.67
C ASP A 101 4.15 -7.35 -4.08
N ASN A 102 3.99 -8.45 -4.84
CA ASN A 102 3.29 -8.43 -6.12
C ASN A 102 1.81 -8.06 -5.97
N VAL A 103 1.11 -8.59 -4.94
CA VAL A 103 -0.30 -8.27 -4.72
C VAL A 103 -0.50 -6.81 -4.28
N LEU A 104 0.41 -6.26 -3.47
CA LEU A 104 0.36 -4.84 -3.08
C LEU A 104 0.75 -3.91 -4.24
N ALA A 105 1.74 -4.29 -5.04
CA ALA A 105 2.12 -3.57 -6.26
C ALA A 105 0.98 -3.58 -7.30
N ASP A 106 0.32 -4.71 -7.48
CA ASP A 106 -0.83 -4.87 -8.38
C ASP A 106 -2.04 -4.05 -7.88
N ALA A 107 -2.30 -4.03 -6.58
CA ALA A 107 -3.37 -3.21 -5.99
C ALA A 107 -3.10 -1.70 -6.11
N ALA A 108 -1.83 -1.28 -5.96
CA ALA A 108 -1.42 0.10 -6.17
C ALA A 108 -1.53 0.51 -7.65
N ALA A 109 -1.11 -0.37 -8.57
CA ALA A 109 -1.24 -0.15 -10.01
C ALA A 109 -2.72 -0.03 -10.45
N ALA A 110 -3.59 -0.89 -9.92
CA ALA A 110 -5.03 -0.84 -10.17
C ALA A 110 -5.70 0.46 -9.67
N ALA A 111 -5.21 1.05 -8.58
CA ALA A 111 -5.70 2.33 -8.06
C ALA A 111 -5.28 3.55 -8.91
N THR A 112 -4.24 3.41 -9.74
CA THR A 112 -3.72 4.50 -10.59
C THR A 112 -4.29 4.53 -12.01
N GLY A 113 -5.14 3.57 -12.40
CA GLY A 113 -5.76 3.51 -13.72
C GLY A 113 -7.08 4.30 -13.82
N LEU A 114 -7.01 5.59 -14.18
CA LEU A 114 -8.17 6.35 -14.66
C LEU A 114 -8.43 6.06 -16.15
N PRO A 115 -9.70 5.96 -16.61
CA PRO A 115 -10.03 5.80 -18.02
C PRO A 115 -9.91 7.15 -18.75
N GLY A 116 -8.83 7.33 -19.51
CA GLY A 116 -8.71 8.42 -20.48
C GLY A 116 -9.44 8.05 -21.77
N ASN A 117 -10.71 8.45 -21.92
CA ASN A 117 -11.38 8.45 -23.22
C ASN A 117 -11.30 9.86 -23.82
N ALA A 118 -10.24 10.12 -24.58
CA ALA A 118 -10.08 11.33 -25.36
C ALA A 118 -10.68 11.14 -26.77
N ALA A 119 -11.53 12.09 -27.11
CA ALA A 119 -12.18 12.34 -28.38
C ALA A 119 -11.43 11.95 -29.68
N GLN A 120 -12.18 11.31 -30.59
CA GLN A 120 -12.14 11.47 -32.05
C GLN A 120 -13.42 10.81 -32.58
N MET A 121 -14.33 11.47 -33.30
CA MET A 121 -14.26 11.70 -34.74
C MET A 121 -15.35 12.69 -35.16
N GLY A 122 -14.99 13.75 -35.91
CA GLY A 122 -15.95 14.67 -36.53
C GLY A 122 -15.25 15.49 -37.62
N SER A 123 -15.43 15.07 -38.87
CA SER A 123 -14.77 15.57 -40.09
C SER A 123 -15.07 17.05 -40.43
N PRO A 124 -14.20 17.74 -41.20
CA PRO A 124 -14.43 19.13 -41.58
C PRO A 124 -15.27 19.24 -42.87
N LEU A 125 -16.34 20.03 -42.83
CA LEU A 125 -17.08 20.48 -44.02
C LEU A 125 -16.83 21.98 -44.27
N ARG A 126 -16.63 22.28 -45.55
CA ARG A 126 -16.20 23.53 -46.21
C ARG A 126 -17.05 24.79 -45.95
N PRO A 127 -16.55 25.99 -46.31
CA PRO A 127 -17.14 27.28 -45.92
C PRO A 127 -18.26 27.72 -46.87
N ARG A 128 -19.20 28.52 -46.35
CA ARG A 128 -20.12 29.32 -47.16
C ARG A 128 -20.22 30.75 -46.65
N HIS A 129 -19.89 31.67 -47.55
CA HIS A 129 -20.19 33.10 -47.51
C HIS A 129 -21.67 33.40 -47.29
N LYS A 130 -21.91 34.49 -46.55
CA LYS A 130 -23.00 35.49 -46.58
C LYS A 130 -23.23 35.95 -45.13
N GLN A 131 -23.51 37.19 -44.75
CA GLN A 131 -23.61 38.49 -45.39
C GLN A 131 -23.77 39.48 -44.21
N ILE A 132 -23.11 40.64 -44.28
CA ILE A 132 -23.22 41.74 -43.29
C ILE A 132 -24.58 42.45 -43.50
N PRO A 133 -25.29 42.83 -42.44
CA PRO A 133 -25.47 44.26 -42.10
C PRO A 133 -25.30 44.45 -40.57
N GLY A 134 -24.65 45.48 -40.04
CA GLY A 134 -24.94 46.90 -40.21
C GLY A 134 -25.44 47.46 -38.86
N ALA A 135 -25.06 48.71 -38.56
CA ALA A 135 -25.44 49.55 -37.41
C ALA A 135 -24.67 49.32 -36.09
N ASP A 136 -24.32 50.32 -35.27
CA ASP A 136 -24.12 51.78 -35.37
C ASP A 136 -23.69 52.21 -33.95
N GLY A 137 -22.93 53.31 -33.84
CA GLY A 137 -22.78 54.08 -32.59
C GLY A 137 -21.64 53.62 -31.65
N ALA A 138 -20.48 54.28 -31.61
CA ALA A 138 -20.19 55.59 -31.00
C ALA A 138 -20.02 55.58 -29.47
N THR A 139 -19.01 56.35 -29.01
CA THR A 139 -18.86 56.99 -27.67
C THR A 139 -17.84 56.29 -26.73
N THR A 140 -16.57 56.74 -26.72
CA THR A 140 -15.86 57.55 -25.66
C THR A 140 -15.85 56.90 -24.27
N ALA A 141 -14.81 56.87 -23.42
CA ALA A 141 -13.69 57.76 -23.15
C ALA A 141 -12.63 56.93 -22.37
N ASP A 142 -11.32 57.14 -22.54
CA ASP A 142 -10.44 57.94 -21.66
C ASP A 142 -10.38 57.46 -20.18
N HIS A 143 -9.24 56.89 -19.74
CA HIS A 143 -8.25 57.62 -18.94
C HIS A 143 -7.05 56.74 -18.51
N SER A 144 -5.87 57.17 -18.96
CA SER A 144 -4.61 57.37 -18.25
C SER A 144 -4.20 56.50 -17.04
N LEU A 145 -3.05 55.82 -17.22
CA LEU A 145 -1.78 55.96 -16.48
C LEU A 145 -1.77 55.85 -14.94
N ARG A 146 -0.99 54.88 -14.44
CA ARG A 146 0.19 55.04 -13.52
C ARG A 146 0.66 53.63 -13.08
N LEU A 147 1.84 53.17 -13.50
CA LEU A 147 3.17 53.38 -12.92
C LEU A 147 3.35 52.78 -11.51
N ASP A 148 4.09 51.67 -11.50
CA ASP A 148 5.19 51.26 -10.62
C ASP A 148 5.24 51.73 -9.16
N SER A 149 5.48 50.76 -8.27
CA SER A 149 6.50 50.75 -7.21
C SER A 149 6.45 49.36 -6.54
N ALA A 150 7.51 48.56 -6.66
CA ALA A 150 8.65 48.44 -5.73
C ALA A 150 8.38 47.41 -4.62
#